data_AF-A0A5N6NJ51-F1
#
_entry.id   AF-A0A5N6NJ51-F1
#
_cell.length_a   1.000
_cell.length_b   1.000
_cell.length_c   1.000
_cell.angle_alpha   90.00
_cell.angle_beta   90.00
_cell.angle_gamma   90.00
#
_symmetry.space_group_name_H-M   'P 1'
#
loop_
_entity.id
_entity.type
_entity.pdbx_description
1 polymer ?
#
loop_
_entity_poly.entity_id
_entity_poly.type
_entity_poly.pdbx_seq_one_letter_code
_entity_poly.pdbx_strand_id
1 'polypeptide(L)'
;MSFVSFTKTLAPCPHNSENVDDICSETMDDCAAESAASHETSLLVGPNSYLNGDARIERAWAHWKKLGEPKLIVAPMVDNSELPFRLLCRKYGADAAYTPMLHSRIFTENEKYRSQEFTTCKEDRPLFVQFCANDPDTLLEAARRVEPYCDYVDINLGCPQRIAKRGNYGAFLMDKLPLVKSLVEKLAQNLNVPVTVDWVYDGEDGIEDGKLDQADLVIEYLKLCEKYPVPWRMIRAHLHKMLGEWFRIHPHVRDDFNAQFILTFEFLYDMVNRLRELGVSRPLYVKNT
;
A
#
# COMPACT_ATOMS: atom_id res chain seq x y z
N MET A 1 -0.93 20.60 -1.56
CA MET A 1 -2.16 19.83 -1.30
C MET A 1 -1.80 18.36 -1.39
N SER A 2 -1.41 17.78 -0.26
CA SER A 2 -1.14 16.35 -0.13
C SER A 2 -2.36 15.75 0.56
N PHE A 3 -3.06 14.84 -0.12
CA PHE A 3 -4.11 14.03 0.49
C PHE A 3 -3.43 12.79 1.05
N VAL A 4 -3.43 12.63 2.38
CA VAL A 4 -3.07 11.39 3.06
C VAL A 4 -4.39 10.69 3.39
N SER A 5 -4.60 9.49 2.86
CA SER A 5 -5.77 8.66 3.20
C SER A 5 -5.43 7.86 4.45
N PHE A 6 -6.21 8.01 5.52
CA PHE A 6 -6.20 7.09 6.66
C PHE A 6 -7.48 6.26 6.62
N THR A 7 -7.32 4.94 6.51
CA THR A 7 -8.39 3.98 6.76
C THR A 7 -8.51 3.77 8.28
N LYS A 8 -9.60 4.27 8.87
CA LYS A 8 -9.92 4.00 10.27
C LYS A 8 -10.47 2.58 10.38
N THR A 9 -9.73 1.70 11.06
CA THR A 9 -10.19 0.35 11.40
C THR A 9 -11.37 0.46 12.37
N LEU A 10 -12.58 0.07 11.94
CA LEU A 10 -13.72 -0.09 12.85
C LEU A 10 -13.47 -1.33 13.71
N ALA A 11 -13.40 -1.15 15.03
CA ALA A 11 -13.44 -2.26 15.98
C ALA A 11 -14.83 -2.92 15.93
N PRO A 12 -14.95 -4.24 16.19
CA PRO A 12 -16.26 -4.89 16.30
C PRO A 12 -17.07 -4.27 17.43
N CYS A 13 -18.35 -3.96 17.18
CA CYS A 13 -19.28 -3.54 18.22
C CYS A 13 -19.39 -4.61 19.32
N PRO A 14 -19.39 -4.25 20.61
CA PRO A 14 -19.76 -5.17 21.67
C PRO A 14 -21.24 -5.50 21.54
N HIS A 15 -21.56 -6.77 21.29
CA HIS A 15 -22.92 -7.27 21.38
C HIS A 15 -23.37 -7.27 22.85
N ASN A 16 -24.36 -6.43 23.16
CA ASN A 16 -25.19 -6.60 24.36
C ASN A 16 -26.05 -7.85 24.14
N SER A 17 -25.74 -8.93 24.85
CA SER A 17 -26.68 -10.05 25.03
C SER A 17 -27.51 -9.77 26.29
N GLU A 18 -28.72 -9.26 26.11
CA GLU A 18 -29.74 -9.35 27.14
C GLU A 18 -30.33 -10.76 27.18
N ASN A 19 -30.43 -11.29 28.40
CA ASN A 19 -30.96 -12.59 28.80
C ASN A 19 -32.32 -12.92 28.19
N VAL A 20 -32.50 -14.17 27.75
CA VAL A 20 -33.77 -14.89 27.88
C VAL A 20 -33.50 -16.39 28.13
N ASP A 21 -33.86 -16.80 29.34
CA ASP A 21 -34.35 -18.11 29.79
C ASP A 21 -33.41 -19.33 30.00
N ASP A 22 -33.09 -19.42 31.29
CA ASP A 22 -32.73 -20.53 32.15
C ASP A 22 -33.87 -21.58 32.26
N ILE A 23 -33.65 -22.84 31.84
CA ILE A 23 -34.29 -24.03 32.45
C ILE A 23 -33.30 -25.20 32.43
N CYS A 24 -32.79 -25.50 33.62
CA CYS A 24 -32.06 -26.71 33.97
C CYS A 24 -33.05 -27.87 34.23
N SER A 25 -32.75 -29.08 33.74
CA SER A 25 -33.18 -30.32 34.40
C SER A 25 -32.18 -31.45 34.12
N GLU A 26 -31.81 -32.10 35.21
CA GLU A 26 -30.80 -33.14 35.37
C GLU A 26 -31.28 -34.50 34.81
N THR A 27 -30.34 -35.33 34.35
CA THR A 27 -30.22 -36.75 34.78
C THR A 27 -28.87 -37.32 34.34
N MET A 28 -28.23 -38.01 35.30
CA MET A 28 -27.02 -38.82 35.18
C MET A 28 -27.35 -40.20 34.59
N ASP A 29 -26.42 -40.81 33.84
CA ASP A 29 -25.83 -42.14 34.16
C ASP A 29 -25.09 -42.78 32.98
N ASP A 30 -23.83 -43.14 33.29
CA ASP A 30 -23.06 -44.35 33.01
C ASP A 30 -22.69 -44.89 31.60
N CYS A 31 -21.36 -44.87 31.39
CA CYS A 31 -20.45 -45.95 31.02
C CYS A 31 -20.75 -46.91 29.84
N ALA A 32 -19.84 -46.95 28.85
CA ALA A 32 -18.94 -48.09 28.62
C ALA A 32 -17.93 -47.83 27.48
N ALA A 33 -16.82 -48.56 27.55
CA ALA A 33 -15.60 -48.45 26.75
C ALA A 33 -15.72 -48.87 25.28
N GLU A 34 -14.80 -48.41 24.42
CA GLU A 34 -13.86 -49.30 23.72
C GLU A 34 -12.78 -48.54 22.93
N SER A 35 -11.59 -49.14 22.90
CA SER A 35 -10.38 -48.68 22.23
C SER A 35 -10.40 -48.98 20.73
N ALA A 36 -10.01 -48.02 19.89
CA ALA A 36 -9.43 -48.34 18.59
C ALA A 36 -8.52 -47.19 18.11
N ALA A 37 -7.24 -47.52 17.91
CA ALA A 37 -6.29 -46.67 17.22
C ALA A 37 -6.83 -46.27 15.84
N SER A 38 -6.78 -44.98 15.50
CA SER A 38 -7.06 -44.51 14.15
C SER A 38 -6.07 -43.42 13.75
N HIS A 39 -5.62 -43.55 12.51
CA HIS A 39 -4.61 -42.75 11.85
C HIS A 39 -4.83 -41.24 12.04
N GLU A 40 -3.79 -40.53 12.47
CA GLU A 40 -3.64 -39.10 12.17
C GLU A 40 -3.50 -38.95 10.66
N THR A 41 -4.65 -38.92 10.00
CA THR A 41 -4.75 -38.46 8.62
C THR A 41 -4.61 -36.96 8.70
N SER A 42 -3.42 -36.43 8.41
CA SER A 42 -3.23 -35.00 8.29
C SER A 42 -4.24 -34.50 7.24
N LEU A 43 -5.22 -33.71 7.68
CA LEU A 43 -6.09 -32.97 6.79
C LEU A 43 -5.24 -31.92 6.09
N LEU A 44 -4.58 -32.33 5.01
CA LEU A 44 -4.08 -31.43 3.98
C LEU A 44 -5.30 -30.85 3.28
N VAL A 45 -5.87 -29.80 3.89
CA VAL A 45 -6.87 -28.96 3.23
C VAL A 45 -6.17 -28.28 2.06
N GLY A 46 -6.46 -28.75 0.85
CA GLY A 46 -6.00 -28.11 -0.38
C GLY A 46 -6.51 -26.67 -0.47
N PRO A 47 -5.80 -25.77 -1.16
CA PRO A 47 -6.15 -24.36 -1.22
C PRO A 47 -7.29 -24.15 -2.23
N ASN A 48 -8.54 -24.50 -1.86
CA ASN A 48 -9.78 -23.94 -2.43
C ASN A 48 -11.09 -24.60 -1.94
N SER A 49 -11.18 -25.07 -0.70
CA SER A 49 -12.52 -25.24 -0.12
C SER A 49 -13.14 -23.86 0.10
N TYR A 50 -14.34 -23.63 -0.44
CA TYR A 50 -15.14 -22.41 -0.24
C TYR A 50 -15.24 -22.09 1.25
N LEU A 51 -14.29 -21.30 1.76
CA LEU A 51 -14.40 -20.75 3.11
C LEU A 51 -15.75 -20.02 3.18
N ASN A 52 -16.47 -20.14 4.30
CA ASN A 52 -17.63 -19.28 4.51
C ASN A 52 -17.16 -17.80 4.60
N GLY A 53 -18.09 -16.85 4.57
CA GLY A 53 -17.75 -15.42 4.67
C GLY A 53 -16.92 -15.11 5.92
N ASP A 54 -17.30 -15.72 7.05
CA ASP A 54 -16.70 -15.45 8.36
C ASP A 54 -15.25 -15.93 8.45
N ALA A 55 -14.94 -17.15 7.97
CA ALA A 55 -13.57 -17.68 7.96
C ALA A 55 -12.63 -16.86 7.07
N ARG A 56 -13.13 -16.23 6.00
CA ARG A 56 -12.32 -15.30 5.17
C ARG A 56 -11.98 -14.03 5.93
N ILE A 57 -12.95 -13.47 6.65
CA ILE A 57 -12.78 -12.25 7.46
C ILE A 57 -11.78 -12.53 8.58
N GLU A 58 -11.95 -13.63 9.32
CA GLU A 58 -11.03 -14.05 10.38
C GLU A 58 -9.60 -14.25 9.85
N ARG A 59 -9.45 -14.90 8.69
CA ARG A 59 -8.14 -15.06 8.04
C ARG A 59 -7.50 -13.71 7.72
N ALA A 60 -8.27 -12.75 7.20
CA ALA A 60 -7.75 -11.42 6.87
C ALA A 60 -7.27 -10.66 8.13
N TRP A 61 -8.04 -10.70 9.22
CA TRP A 61 -7.64 -10.10 10.50
C TRP A 61 -6.47 -10.81 11.17
N ALA A 62 -6.43 -12.14 11.11
CA ALA A 62 -5.28 -12.91 11.60
C ALA A 62 -4.01 -12.57 10.80
N HIS A 63 -4.13 -12.37 9.48
CA HIS A 63 -3.04 -11.91 8.64
C HIS A 63 -2.58 -10.51 9.04
N TRP A 64 -3.51 -9.57 9.24
CA TRP A 64 -3.20 -8.21 9.69
C TRP A 64 -2.45 -8.19 11.03
N LYS A 65 -2.91 -8.99 12.01
CA LYS A 65 -2.25 -9.17 13.30
C LYS A 65 -0.86 -9.76 13.16
N LYS A 66 -0.70 -10.76 12.27
CA LYS A 66 0.60 -11.39 11.98
C LYS A 66 1.62 -10.37 11.42
N LEU A 67 1.16 -9.35 10.71
CA LEU A 67 2.01 -8.28 10.18
C LEU A 67 2.33 -7.19 11.20
N GLY A 68 1.90 -7.32 12.46
CA GLY A 68 2.18 -6.36 13.53
C GLY A 68 1.22 -5.18 13.59
N GLU A 69 0.05 -5.29 12.94
CA GLU A 69 -1.00 -4.26 12.90
C GLU A 69 -0.49 -2.86 12.48
N PRO A 70 0.03 -2.72 11.24
CA PRO A 70 0.65 -1.48 10.76
C PRO A 70 -0.20 -0.22 10.97
N LYS A 71 0.38 0.85 11.53
CA LYS A 71 -0.33 2.12 11.80
C LYS A 71 0.14 3.26 10.92
N LEU A 72 1.41 3.27 10.55
CA LEU A 72 2.03 4.25 9.67
C LEU A 72 2.23 3.62 8.30
N ILE A 73 1.27 3.85 7.39
CA ILE A 73 1.27 3.25 6.06
C ILE A 73 1.55 4.33 5.02
N VAL A 74 2.57 4.11 4.17
CA VAL A 74 2.85 5.01 3.05
C VAL A 74 1.73 4.91 2.02
N ALA A 75 1.03 6.02 1.78
CA ALA A 75 -0.09 6.07 0.85
C ALA A 75 0.32 5.80 -0.61
N PRO A 76 -0.59 5.25 -1.44
CA PRO A 76 -0.35 5.03 -2.86
C PRO A 76 -0.26 6.37 -3.60
N MET A 77 0.85 6.60 -4.28
CA MET A 77 1.07 7.81 -5.07
C MET A 77 1.65 7.46 -6.43
N VAL A 78 0.87 7.70 -7.49
CA VAL A 78 1.34 7.57 -8.88
C VAL A 78 2.60 8.41 -9.05
N ASP A 79 3.62 7.81 -9.65
CA ASP A 79 4.93 8.43 -9.91
C ASP A 79 5.74 8.87 -8.67
N ASN A 80 5.39 8.38 -7.48
CA ASN A 80 6.05 8.80 -6.25
C ASN A 80 6.21 7.72 -5.17
N SER A 81 5.44 6.64 -5.22
CA SER A 81 5.55 5.57 -4.20
C SER A 81 6.35 4.38 -4.71
N GLU A 82 7.35 4.62 -5.56
CA GLU A 82 8.28 3.60 -6.06
C GLU A 82 9.24 3.06 -4.99
N LEU A 83 9.94 1.95 -5.29
CA LEU A 83 10.70 1.19 -4.29
C LEU A 83 11.71 2.06 -3.48
N PRO A 84 12.60 2.86 -4.09
CA PRO A 84 13.44 3.80 -3.36
C PRO A 84 12.71 4.66 -2.34
N PHE A 85 11.58 5.27 -2.70
CA PHE A 85 10.81 6.10 -1.79
C PHE A 85 10.19 5.28 -0.64
N ARG A 86 9.63 4.10 -0.93
CA ARG A 86 9.08 3.22 0.12
C ARG A 86 10.16 2.78 1.10
N LEU A 87 11.34 2.39 0.63
CA LEU A 87 12.48 2.03 1.48
C LEU A 87 12.94 3.20 2.35
N LEU A 88 12.95 4.41 1.79
CA LEU A 88 13.26 5.62 2.54
C LEU A 88 12.23 5.84 3.66
N CYS A 89 10.93 5.79 3.35
CA CYS A 89 9.89 5.93 4.37
C CYS A 89 9.97 4.86 5.46
N ARG A 90 10.28 3.60 5.10
CA ARG A 90 10.51 2.50 6.06
C ARG A 90 11.70 2.80 6.99
N LYS A 91 12.79 3.32 6.44
CA LYS A 91 13.95 3.76 7.23
C LYS A 91 13.57 4.80 8.29
N TYR A 92 12.57 5.64 7.99
CA TYR A 92 12.06 6.67 8.90
C TYR A 92 10.78 6.27 9.66
N GLY A 93 10.46 4.98 9.74
CA GLY A 93 9.43 4.47 10.65
C GLY A 93 8.07 4.16 10.03
N ALA A 94 7.95 4.08 8.70
CA ALA A 94 6.74 3.51 8.09
C ALA A 94 6.65 1.99 8.35
N ASP A 95 5.53 1.56 8.91
CA ASP A 95 5.23 0.16 9.21
C ASP A 95 4.94 -0.63 7.93
N ALA A 96 4.21 -0.03 6.99
CA ALA A 96 3.83 -0.63 5.73
C ALA A 96 3.82 0.40 4.59
N ALA A 97 3.71 -0.05 3.35
CA ALA A 97 3.66 0.85 2.21
C ALA A 97 2.78 0.30 1.08
N TYR A 98 2.16 1.22 0.36
CA TYR A 98 1.51 0.95 -0.93
C TYR A 98 2.47 1.20 -2.09
N THR A 99 2.32 0.44 -3.17
CA THR A 99 2.89 0.76 -4.48
C THR A 99 2.22 2.00 -5.10
N PRO A 100 2.74 2.52 -6.23
CA PRO A 100 1.94 3.39 -7.08
C PRO A 100 0.64 2.67 -7.48
N MET A 101 -0.41 3.45 -7.77
CA MET A 101 -1.63 2.89 -8.35
C MET A 101 -1.34 2.34 -9.75
N LEU A 102 -1.42 1.03 -9.91
CA LEU A 102 -1.11 0.31 -11.16
C LEU A 102 -2.38 0.12 -12.00
N HIS A 103 -2.31 0.40 -13.30
CA HIS A 103 -3.45 0.12 -14.18
C HIS A 103 -3.48 -1.36 -14.56
N SER A 104 -4.43 -2.12 -14.01
CA SER A 104 -4.55 -3.59 -14.20
C SER A 104 -4.38 -4.06 -15.64
N ARG A 105 -5.15 -3.49 -16.59
CA ARG A 105 -5.04 -3.83 -18.02
C ARG A 105 -3.65 -3.59 -18.60
N ILE A 106 -3.09 -2.38 -18.42
CA ILE A 106 -1.77 -2.04 -18.95
C ILE A 106 -0.70 -2.92 -18.28
N PHE A 107 -0.84 -3.19 -16.98
CA PHE A 107 0.05 -4.06 -16.23
C PHE A 107 0.07 -5.50 -16.76
N THR A 108 -1.09 -6.02 -17.16
CA THR A 108 -1.24 -7.32 -17.79
C THR A 108 -0.62 -7.35 -19.19
N GLU A 109 -1.00 -6.40 -20.05
CA GLU A 109 -0.68 -6.40 -21.49
C GLU A 109 0.75 -5.89 -21.80
N ASN A 110 1.32 -5.02 -20.97
CA ASN A 110 2.56 -4.30 -21.28
C ASN A 110 3.66 -4.58 -20.24
N GLU A 111 4.62 -5.42 -20.63
CA GLU A 111 5.78 -5.78 -19.79
C GLU A 111 6.67 -4.59 -19.44
N LYS A 112 6.85 -3.64 -20.37
CA LYS A 112 7.65 -2.45 -20.13
C LYS A 112 7.02 -1.56 -19.06
N TYR A 113 5.70 -1.36 -19.11
CA TYR A 113 4.98 -0.64 -18.06
C TYR A 113 5.13 -1.36 -16.72
N ARG A 114 4.91 -2.68 -16.70
CA ARG A 114 5.02 -3.50 -15.50
C ARG A 114 6.41 -3.41 -14.84
N SER A 115 7.49 -3.52 -15.62
CA SER A 115 8.86 -3.45 -15.09
C SER A 115 9.28 -2.04 -14.64
N GLN A 116 8.65 -0.99 -15.19
CA GLN A 116 8.93 0.39 -14.82
C GLN A 116 8.16 0.87 -13.58
N GLU A 117 6.89 0.46 -13.44
CA GLU A 117 6.03 0.92 -12.36
C GLU A 117 6.03 0.00 -11.13
N PHE A 118 6.40 -1.28 -11.29
CA PHE A 118 6.43 -2.25 -10.21
C PHE A 118 7.80 -2.90 -10.03
N THR A 119 8.47 -2.50 -8.95
CA THR A 119 9.70 -3.12 -8.44
C THR A 119 9.55 -3.29 -6.92
N THR A 120 10.18 -4.33 -6.36
CA THR A 120 10.20 -4.58 -4.92
C THR A 120 11.44 -5.40 -4.51
N CYS A 121 11.69 -5.53 -3.21
CA CYS A 121 12.74 -6.36 -2.62
C CYS A 121 12.28 -6.95 -1.27
N LYS A 122 13.12 -7.77 -0.63
CA LYS A 122 12.74 -8.47 0.61
C LYS A 122 12.46 -7.51 1.78
N GLU A 123 13.17 -6.38 1.80
CA GLU A 123 13.08 -5.33 2.81
C GLU A 123 11.82 -4.46 2.65
N ASP A 124 11.11 -4.58 1.54
CA ASP A 124 9.96 -3.75 1.20
C ASP A 124 8.63 -4.34 1.69
N ARG A 125 8.63 -5.11 2.79
CA ARG A 125 7.43 -5.73 3.37
C ARG A 125 7.15 -5.20 4.78
N PRO A 126 5.88 -5.05 5.19
CA PRO A 126 4.64 -5.44 4.48
C PRO A 126 4.26 -4.51 3.32
N LEU A 127 3.90 -5.09 2.16
CA LEU A 127 3.60 -4.38 0.92
C LEU A 127 2.16 -4.56 0.46
N PHE A 128 1.51 -3.45 0.12
CA PHE A 128 0.20 -3.40 -0.51
C PHE A 128 0.36 -3.03 -1.98
N VAL A 129 -0.13 -3.86 -2.89
CA VAL A 129 -0.11 -3.56 -4.32
C VAL A 129 -1.47 -3.07 -4.76
N GLN A 130 -1.57 -1.79 -5.08
CA GLN A 130 -2.84 -1.16 -5.46
C GLN A 130 -3.03 -1.15 -6.98
N PHE A 131 -4.20 -1.60 -7.42
CA PHE A 131 -4.64 -1.53 -8.81
C PHE A 131 -5.81 -0.57 -9.00
N CYS A 132 -5.85 0.09 -10.16
CA CYS A 132 -7.10 0.55 -10.74
C CYS A 132 -7.58 -0.44 -11.82
N ALA A 133 -8.88 -0.72 -11.82
CA ALA A 133 -9.49 -1.74 -12.67
C ALA A 133 -10.99 -1.50 -12.83
N ASN A 134 -11.58 -2.13 -13.84
CA ASN A 134 -13.02 -2.17 -14.07
C ASN A 134 -13.49 -3.47 -14.71
N ASP A 135 -12.60 -4.47 -14.78
CA ASP A 135 -12.85 -5.81 -15.32
C ASP A 135 -12.29 -6.86 -14.34
N PRO A 136 -13.11 -7.75 -13.76
CA PRO A 136 -12.66 -8.70 -12.75
C PRO A 136 -11.62 -9.71 -13.24
N ASP A 137 -11.71 -10.17 -14.49
CA ASP A 137 -10.79 -11.17 -15.01
C ASP A 137 -9.41 -10.55 -15.27
N THR A 138 -9.36 -9.38 -15.90
CA THR A 138 -8.12 -8.61 -16.11
C THR A 138 -7.46 -8.25 -14.77
N LEU A 139 -8.25 -7.85 -13.77
CA LEU A 139 -7.73 -7.53 -12.43
C LEU A 139 -7.13 -8.77 -11.75
N LEU A 140 -7.82 -9.92 -11.80
CA LEU A 140 -7.29 -11.16 -11.24
C LEU A 140 -5.98 -11.59 -11.92
N GLU A 141 -5.90 -11.43 -13.24
CA GLU A 141 -4.69 -11.75 -14.00
C GLU A 141 -3.51 -10.85 -13.60
N ALA A 142 -3.75 -9.56 -13.38
CA ALA A 142 -2.75 -8.63 -12.87
C ALA A 142 -2.34 -8.97 -11.43
N ALA A 143 -3.32 -9.28 -10.57
CA ALA A 143 -3.09 -9.60 -9.15
C ALA A 143 -2.25 -10.86 -8.96
N ARG A 144 -2.49 -11.92 -9.74
CA ARG A 144 -1.69 -13.17 -9.69
C ARG A 144 -0.21 -12.95 -10.02
N ARG A 145 0.12 -11.93 -10.82
CA ARG A 145 1.52 -11.61 -11.14
C ARG A 145 2.27 -10.97 -9.97
N VAL A 146 1.55 -10.30 -9.05
CA VAL A 146 2.15 -9.60 -7.91
C VAL A 146 1.97 -10.34 -6.59
N GLU A 147 1.05 -11.31 -6.52
CA GLU A 147 0.74 -12.10 -5.32
C GLU A 147 1.98 -12.67 -4.60
N PRO A 148 3.00 -13.25 -5.28
CA PRO A 148 4.20 -13.76 -4.60
C PRO A 148 5.07 -12.67 -3.95
N TYR A 149 4.85 -11.41 -4.30
CA TYR A 149 5.70 -10.28 -3.97
C TYR A 149 5.05 -9.28 -3.01
N CYS A 150 3.79 -9.48 -2.62
CA CYS A 150 3.06 -8.57 -1.75
C CYS A 150 2.38 -9.30 -0.58
N ASP A 151 1.88 -8.52 0.39
CA ASP A 151 1.12 -9.00 1.54
C ASP A 151 -0.39 -8.78 1.33
N TYR A 152 -0.74 -7.78 0.52
CA TYR A 152 -2.12 -7.48 0.14
C TYR A 152 -2.21 -7.02 -1.32
N VAL A 153 -3.35 -7.34 -1.94
CA VAL A 153 -3.78 -6.71 -3.19
C VAL A 153 -4.90 -5.73 -2.87
N ASP A 154 -4.78 -4.51 -3.36
CA ASP A 154 -5.70 -3.41 -3.08
C ASP A 154 -6.40 -2.91 -4.36
N ILE A 155 -7.65 -2.49 -4.24
CA ILE A 155 -8.40 -1.84 -5.32
C ILE A 155 -8.59 -0.36 -5.00
N ASN A 156 -8.10 0.51 -5.89
CA ASN A 156 -8.35 1.95 -5.78
C ASN A 156 -9.82 2.26 -6.10
N LEU A 157 -10.57 2.70 -5.09
CA LEU A 157 -11.93 3.22 -5.20
C LEU A 157 -11.99 4.72 -4.86
N GLY A 158 -10.84 5.39 -4.71
CA GLY A 158 -10.75 6.76 -4.21
C GLY A 158 -10.35 7.81 -5.25
N CYS A 159 -9.67 7.46 -6.34
CA CYS A 159 -9.08 8.45 -7.25
C CYS A 159 -10.15 9.31 -7.96
N PRO A 160 -10.20 10.64 -7.75
CA PRO A 160 -11.21 11.52 -8.34
C PRO A 160 -10.76 12.16 -9.66
N GLN A 161 -9.54 11.83 -10.15
CA GLN A 161 -8.95 12.51 -11.29
C GLN A 161 -9.73 12.24 -12.60
N ARG A 162 -9.69 13.20 -13.54
CA ARG A 162 -10.35 13.08 -14.84
C ARG A 162 -9.96 11.83 -15.62
N ILE A 163 -8.72 11.36 -15.47
CA ILE A 163 -8.24 10.13 -16.10
C ILE A 163 -8.98 8.89 -15.58
N ALA A 164 -9.29 8.85 -14.28
CA ALA A 164 -10.08 7.80 -13.65
C ALA A 164 -11.53 7.82 -14.11
N LYS A 165 -12.12 9.01 -14.28
CA LYS A 165 -13.46 9.16 -14.86
C LYS A 165 -13.53 8.57 -16.26
N ARG A 166 -12.56 8.92 -17.12
CA ARG A 166 -12.49 8.44 -18.50
C ARG A 166 -12.21 6.94 -18.58
N GLY A 167 -11.36 6.42 -17.70
CA GLY A 167 -11.04 5.00 -17.61
C GLY A 167 -12.06 4.16 -16.86
N ASN A 168 -13.09 4.80 -16.28
CA ASN A 168 -14.13 4.16 -15.49
C ASN A 168 -13.58 3.32 -14.33
N TYR A 169 -12.71 3.90 -13.50
CA TYR A 169 -12.15 3.30 -12.28
C TYR A 169 -12.05 4.35 -11.15
N GLY A 170 -11.53 4.00 -9.97
CA GLY A 170 -11.37 4.93 -8.85
C GLY A 170 -12.72 5.33 -8.23
N ALA A 171 -12.87 6.59 -7.82
CA ALA A 171 -14.10 7.10 -7.18
C ALA A 171 -15.38 6.86 -8.02
N PHE A 172 -15.23 6.76 -9.34
CA PHE A 172 -16.34 6.56 -10.27
C PHE A 172 -16.91 5.13 -10.28
N LEU A 173 -16.28 4.20 -9.57
CA LEU A 173 -16.85 2.88 -9.32
C LEU A 173 -17.85 2.86 -8.17
N MET A 174 -17.87 3.89 -7.31
CA MET A 174 -18.77 3.94 -6.16
C MET A 174 -20.24 4.03 -6.57
N ASP A 175 -20.53 4.58 -7.75
CA ASP A 175 -21.86 4.56 -8.37
C ASP A 175 -22.23 3.19 -8.98
N LYS A 176 -21.31 2.21 -8.94
CA LYS A 176 -21.39 0.90 -9.62
C LYS A 176 -21.08 -0.24 -8.66
N LEU A 177 -21.76 -0.25 -7.51
CA LEU A 177 -21.57 -1.26 -6.46
C LEU A 177 -21.61 -2.73 -6.94
N PRO A 178 -22.46 -3.15 -7.91
CA PRO A 178 -22.41 -4.52 -8.43
C PRO A 178 -21.07 -4.88 -9.09
N LEU A 179 -20.43 -3.92 -9.76
CA LEU A 179 -19.11 -4.10 -10.34
C LEU A 179 -18.03 -4.13 -9.25
N VAL A 180 -18.09 -3.23 -8.27
CA VAL A 180 -17.16 -3.26 -7.12
C VAL A 180 -17.21 -4.62 -6.43
N LYS A 181 -18.42 -5.13 -6.17
CA LYS A 181 -18.64 -6.45 -5.60
C LYS A 181 -17.98 -7.54 -6.45
N SER A 182 -18.19 -7.55 -7.76
CA SER A 182 -17.61 -8.58 -8.63
C SER A 182 -16.09 -8.53 -8.68
N LEU A 183 -15.47 -7.33 -8.62
CA LEU A 183 -14.01 -7.19 -8.52
C LEU A 183 -13.49 -7.80 -7.21
N VAL A 184 -14.08 -7.42 -6.07
CA VAL A 184 -13.66 -7.89 -4.73
C VAL A 184 -13.88 -9.40 -4.58
N GLU A 185 -15.05 -9.91 -4.96
CA GLU A 185 -15.37 -11.34 -4.86
C GLU A 185 -14.43 -12.18 -5.72
N LYS A 186 -14.15 -11.74 -6.95
CA LYS A 186 -13.25 -12.46 -7.85
C LYS A 186 -11.85 -12.58 -7.26
N LEU A 187 -11.31 -11.52 -6.67
CA LEU A 187 -10.00 -11.56 -6.03
C LEU A 187 -10.01 -12.39 -4.74
N ALA A 188 -10.97 -12.15 -3.84
CA ALA A 188 -11.06 -12.82 -2.55
C ALA A 188 -11.24 -14.34 -2.66
N GLN A 189 -11.81 -14.83 -3.76
CA GLN A 189 -11.97 -16.26 -4.04
C GLN A 189 -10.74 -16.91 -4.69
N ASN A 190 -9.82 -16.13 -5.27
CA ASN A 190 -8.77 -16.67 -6.15
C ASN A 190 -7.35 -16.29 -5.72
N LEU A 191 -7.18 -15.47 -4.69
CA LEU A 191 -5.89 -15.07 -4.13
C LEU A 191 -5.69 -15.66 -2.72
N ASN A 192 -4.43 -15.91 -2.36
CA ASN A 192 -4.02 -16.33 -1.04
C ASN A 192 -3.71 -15.14 -0.12
N VAL A 193 -3.34 -14.01 -0.69
CA VAL A 193 -3.20 -12.75 0.04
C VAL A 193 -4.57 -12.10 0.23
N PRO A 194 -4.84 -11.42 1.35
CA PRO A 194 -6.12 -10.74 1.53
C PRO A 194 -6.27 -9.56 0.55
N VAL A 195 -7.52 -9.17 0.32
CA VAL A 195 -7.90 -8.07 -0.57
C VAL A 195 -8.35 -6.88 0.27
N THR A 196 -7.83 -5.70 -0.04
CA THR A 196 -8.26 -4.43 0.57
C THR A 196 -8.84 -3.49 -0.50
N VAL A 197 -9.54 -2.46 -0.04
CA VAL A 197 -10.00 -1.37 -0.91
C VAL A 197 -9.73 -0.06 -0.21
N ASP A 198 -9.26 0.94 -0.95
CA ASP A 198 -9.02 2.31 -0.46
C ASP A 198 -10.08 3.24 -1.04
N TRP A 199 -10.71 4.04 -0.17
CA TRP A 199 -11.66 5.09 -0.54
C TRP A 199 -11.40 6.34 0.30
N VAL A 200 -11.71 7.49 -0.28
CA VAL A 200 -11.45 8.78 0.37
C VAL A 200 -12.48 9.02 1.49
N TYR A 201 -12.00 9.39 2.67
CA TYR A 201 -12.76 10.07 3.71
C TYR A 201 -12.03 11.36 4.07
N ASP A 202 -12.75 12.48 4.16
CA ASP A 202 -12.13 13.77 4.50
C ASP A 202 -11.74 13.76 5.99
N GLY A 203 -10.44 13.83 6.25
CA GLY A 203 -9.87 14.05 7.58
C GLY A 203 -9.08 15.35 7.62
N GLU A 204 -9.14 16.06 8.74
CA GLU A 204 -8.26 17.20 9.01
C GLU A 204 -6.99 16.70 9.73
N ASP A 205 -5.82 17.10 9.24
CA ASP A 205 -4.52 16.77 9.83
C ASP A 205 -3.85 18.02 10.43
N GLY A 206 -3.32 17.88 11.65
CA GLY A 206 -2.37 18.82 12.27
C GLY A 206 -0.91 18.41 11.99
N ILE A 207 0.01 19.38 11.97
CA ILE A 207 1.44 19.21 11.59
C ILE A 207 2.35 19.74 12.72
N GLU A 208 3.42 19.01 13.07
CA GLU A 208 4.52 19.46 13.97
C GLU A 208 5.93 19.01 13.50
N ASP A 209 6.98 19.72 13.93
CA ASP A 209 8.36 19.72 13.39
C ASP A 209 9.25 18.53 13.84
N GLY A 210 10.02 17.95 12.91
CA GLY A 210 10.69 16.65 13.04
C GLY A 210 12.21 16.63 12.82
N LYS A 211 12.86 17.80 12.71
CA LYS A 211 14.34 17.94 12.78
C LYS A 211 15.18 17.17 11.71
N LEU A 212 14.63 16.82 10.54
CA LEU A 212 15.37 16.14 9.46
C LEU A 212 15.90 17.10 8.37
N ASP A 213 17.19 17.02 8.02
CA ASP A 213 17.77 17.83 6.95
C ASP A 213 17.34 17.34 5.54
N GLN A 214 16.77 18.25 4.74
CA GLN A 214 16.23 17.93 3.42
C GLN A 214 17.31 17.48 2.42
N ALA A 215 18.53 18.03 2.53
CA ALA A 215 19.60 17.67 1.62
C ALA A 215 20.12 16.26 1.94
N ASP A 216 20.30 15.92 3.22
CA ASP A 216 20.65 14.55 3.62
C ASP A 216 19.60 13.54 3.15
N LEU A 217 18.31 13.85 3.30
CA LEU A 217 17.22 12.99 2.83
C LEU A 217 17.31 12.73 1.32
N VAL A 218 17.60 13.77 0.53
CA VAL A 218 17.79 13.63 -0.93
C VAL A 218 18.99 12.76 -1.25
N ILE A 219 20.11 12.93 -0.56
CA ILE A 219 21.31 12.10 -0.80
C ILE A 219 20.99 10.63 -0.51
N GLU A 220 20.28 10.33 0.57
CA GLU A 220 19.86 8.96 0.87
C GLU A 220 18.91 8.38 -0.18
N TYR A 221 17.94 9.19 -0.63
CA TYR A 221 17.04 8.81 -1.70
C TYR A 221 17.79 8.51 -3.01
N LEU A 222 18.75 9.35 -3.41
CA LEU A 222 19.55 9.14 -4.62
C LEU A 222 20.38 7.84 -4.56
N LYS A 223 20.97 7.52 -3.41
CA LYS A 223 21.67 6.24 -3.20
C LYS A 223 20.75 5.03 -3.38
N LEU A 224 19.50 5.13 -2.92
CA LEU A 224 18.50 4.08 -3.14
C LEU A 224 18.13 3.97 -4.62
N CYS A 225 18.00 5.09 -5.33
CA CYS A 225 17.74 5.11 -6.79
C CYS A 225 18.89 4.54 -7.62
N GLU A 226 20.14 4.69 -7.19
CA GLU A 226 21.29 4.02 -7.82
C GLU A 226 21.22 2.50 -7.65
N LYS A 227 20.87 2.05 -6.44
CA LYS A 227 20.76 0.62 -6.11
C LYS A 227 19.54 -0.04 -6.78
N TYR A 228 18.43 0.69 -6.85
CA TYR A 228 17.16 0.24 -7.40
C TYR A 228 16.72 1.21 -8.50
N PRO A 229 17.10 0.95 -9.76
CA PRO A 229 16.82 1.87 -10.86
C PRO A 229 15.33 2.13 -11.01
N VAL A 230 14.98 3.42 -11.14
CA VAL A 230 13.62 3.91 -11.36
C VAL A 230 13.60 4.93 -12.50
N PRO A 231 12.46 5.14 -13.16
CA PRO A 231 12.37 6.15 -14.22
C PRO A 231 12.79 7.55 -13.73
N TRP A 232 13.64 8.24 -14.50
CA TRP A 232 14.12 9.60 -14.18
C TRP A 232 13.01 10.61 -13.89
N ARG A 233 11.83 10.42 -14.49
CA ARG A 233 10.64 11.25 -14.22
C ARG A 233 10.18 11.19 -12.76
N MET A 234 10.31 10.04 -12.08
CA MET A 234 9.97 9.88 -10.65
C MET A 234 11.02 10.54 -9.77
N ILE A 235 12.31 10.33 -10.09
CA ILE A 235 13.42 11.00 -9.40
C ILE A 235 13.25 12.52 -9.47
N ARG A 236 12.95 13.06 -10.66
CA ARG A 236 12.69 14.49 -10.84
C ARG A 236 11.52 14.99 -9.99
N ALA A 237 10.40 14.27 -9.99
CA ALA A 237 9.23 14.62 -9.19
C ALA A 237 9.56 14.68 -7.69
N HIS A 238 10.30 13.70 -7.18
CA HIS A 238 10.73 13.67 -5.77
C HIS A 238 11.66 14.80 -5.41
N LEU A 239 12.64 15.10 -6.26
CA LEU A 239 13.56 16.22 -6.02
C LEU A 239 12.82 17.56 -5.94
N HIS A 240 11.83 17.80 -6.80
CA HIS A 240 10.98 18.99 -6.69
C HIS A 240 10.19 19.06 -5.39
N LYS A 241 9.77 17.92 -4.83
CA LYS A 241 9.01 17.88 -3.57
C LYS A 241 9.93 18.05 -2.37
N MET A 242 11.04 17.30 -2.32
CA MET A 242 11.99 17.31 -1.21
C MET A 242 12.76 18.63 -1.13
N LEU A 243 13.12 19.23 -2.28
CA LEU A 243 13.86 20.50 -2.37
C LEU A 243 12.95 21.69 -2.71
N GLY A 244 11.62 21.53 -2.66
CA GLY A 244 10.68 22.55 -3.14
C GLY A 244 10.89 23.93 -2.51
N GLU A 245 11.18 23.97 -1.21
CA GLU A 245 11.48 25.22 -0.50
C GLU A 245 12.83 25.81 -0.90
N TRP A 246 13.86 24.99 -1.12
CA TRP A 246 15.16 25.43 -1.59
C TRP A 246 15.07 25.99 -3.00
N PHE A 247 14.30 25.34 -3.88
CA PHE A 247 13.99 25.81 -5.23
C PHE A 247 13.15 27.10 -5.23
N ARG A 248 12.37 27.35 -4.18
CA ARG A 248 11.65 28.62 -4.01
C ARG A 248 12.60 29.77 -3.65
N ILE A 249 13.58 29.51 -2.78
CA ILE A 249 14.59 30.49 -2.35
C ILE A 249 15.65 30.73 -3.44
N HIS A 250 16.07 29.65 -4.11
CA HIS A 250 17.11 29.65 -5.15
C HIS A 250 16.53 29.17 -6.50
N PRO A 251 15.68 30.00 -7.15
CA PRO A 251 15.01 29.60 -8.39
C PRO A 251 15.98 29.33 -9.54
N HIS A 252 17.16 29.95 -9.55
CA HIS A 252 18.18 29.69 -10.57
C HIS A 252 18.68 28.23 -10.56
N VAL A 253 18.78 27.58 -9.38
CA VAL A 253 19.14 26.15 -9.29
C VAL A 253 18.01 25.28 -9.81
N ARG A 254 16.76 25.62 -9.50
CA ARG A 254 15.57 24.95 -10.04
C ARG A 254 15.52 25.06 -11.57
N ASP A 255 15.82 26.23 -12.11
CA ASP A 255 15.73 26.50 -13.54
C ASP A 255 16.85 25.76 -14.31
N ASP A 256 18.07 25.73 -13.75
CA ASP A 256 19.18 24.88 -14.22
C ASP A 256 18.79 23.39 -14.22
N PHE A 257 18.21 22.90 -13.12
CA PHE A 257 17.70 21.53 -13.04
C PHE A 257 16.62 21.23 -14.09
N ASN A 258 15.70 22.17 -14.30
CA ASN A 258 14.63 22.03 -15.29
C ASN A 258 15.17 22.00 -16.73
N ALA A 259 16.24 22.75 -17.02
CA ALA A 259 16.87 22.82 -18.33
C ALA A 259 17.58 21.52 -18.75
N GLN A 260 17.89 20.63 -17.79
CA GLN A 260 18.55 19.36 -18.10
C GLN A 260 17.59 18.41 -18.84
N PHE A 261 17.93 18.06 -20.09
CA PHE A 261 17.19 17.07 -20.87
C PHE A 261 17.53 15.63 -20.48
N ILE A 262 18.77 15.39 -20.03
CA ILE A 262 19.26 14.10 -19.54
C ILE A 262 19.78 14.32 -18.12
N LEU A 263 19.34 13.49 -17.19
CA LEU A 263 19.80 13.53 -15.79
C LEU A 263 20.87 12.47 -15.55
N THR A 264 21.85 12.82 -14.72
CA THR A 264 22.88 11.90 -14.20
C THR A 264 22.95 12.03 -12.69
N PHE A 265 23.34 10.96 -11.98
CA PHE A 265 23.50 11.03 -10.53
C PHE A 265 24.59 12.03 -10.12
N GLU A 266 25.68 12.12 -10.89
CA GLU A 266 26.74 13.13 -10.68
C GLU A 266 26.18 14.55 -10.67
N PHE A 267 25.36 14.91 -11.67
CA PHE A 267 24.71 16.22 -11.72
C PHE A 267 23.79 16.44 -10.51
N LEU A 268 23.01 15.42 -10.11
CA LEU A 268 22.08 15.52 -8.99
C LEU A 268 22.82 15.70 -7.65
N TYR A 269 23.93 14.99 -7.45
CA TYR A 269 24.78 15.15 -6.28
C TYR A 269 25.45 16.52 -6.22
N ASP A 270 25.99 17.00 -7.34
CA ASP A 270 26.54 18.36 -7.46
C ASP A 270 25.48 19.42 -7.14
N MET A 271 24.27 19.29 -7.69
CA MET A 271 23.17 20.21 -7.42
C MET A 271 22.84 20.29 -5.92
N VAL A 272 22.81 19.15 -5.22
CA VAL A 272 22.55 19.12 -3.77
C VAL A 272 23.70 19.77 -2.98
N ASN A 273 24.95 19.57 -3.40
CA ASN A 273 26.11 20.21 -2.78
C ASN A 273 26.11 21.73 -2.99
N ARG A 274 25.85 22.20 -4.22
CA ARG A 274 25.67 23.63 -4.52
C ARG A 274 24.58 24.26 -3.67
N LEU A 275 23.46 23.56 -3.50
CA LEU A 275 22.40 24.01 -2.61
C LEU A 275 22.93 24.14 -1.17
N ARG A 276 23.59 23.12 -0.61
CA ARG A 276 24.18 23.16 0.75
C ARG A 276 25.11 24.36 0.96
N GLU A 277 25.95 24.67 -0.02
CA GLU A 277 26.86 25.82 0.01
C GLU A 277 26.13 27.17 0.04
N LEU A 278 24.96 27.26 -0.59
CA LEU A 278 24.11 28.44 -0.58
C LEU A 278 23.39 28.69 0.76
N GLY A 279 23.47 27.74 1.70
CA GLY A 279 23.12 27.95 3.11
C GLY A 279 21.63 28.09 3.37
N VAL A 280 20.89 26.97 3.30
CA VAL A 280 19.54 26.86 3.85
C VAL A 280 19.49 25.59 4.71
N SER A 281 19.13 25.67 5.97
CA SER A 281 18.81 24.48 6.78
C SER A 281 17.42 24.67 7.34
N ARG A 282 16.50 23.78 6.95
CA ARG A 282 15.16 23.72 7.52
C ARG A 282 14.74 22.27 7.72
N PRO A 283 14.32 21.90 8.94
CA PRO A 283 13.94 20.54 9.24
C PRO A 283 12.59 20.10 8.64
N LEU A 284 12.46 18.81 8.31
CA LEU A 284 11.21 18.13 7.94
C LEU A 284 10.49 17.54 9.17
N TYR A 285 9.16 17.47 9.09
CA TYR A 285 8.16 17.15 10.14
C TYR A 285 8.11 15.65 10.56
N VAL A 286 7.79 15.33 11.84
CA VAL A 286 7.65 13.96 12.40
C VAL A 286 6.44 13.89 13.37
N LYS A 287 5.80 12.72 13.53
CA LYS A 287 4.57 12.50 14.33
C LYS A 287 4.88 12.20 15.81
N ASN A 288 4.18 12.84 16.75
CA ASN A 288 4.28 12.51 18.18
C ASN A 288 3.75 11.08 18.45
N THR A 289 4.54 10.28 19.18
CA THR A 289 4.15 9.00 19.80
C THR A 289 3.19 9.19 20.95
#